data_AF-A0A657B6V3-F1
#
_entry.id   AF-A0A657B6V3-F1
#
_cell.length_a   1.000
_cell.length_b   1.000
_cell.length_c   1.000
_cell.angle_alpha   90.00
_cell.angle_beta   90.00
_cell.angle_gamma   90.00
#
_symmetry.space_group_name_H-M   'P 1'
#
loop_
_entity.id
_entity.type
_entity.pdbx_description
1 polymer ?
#
loop_
_entity_poly.entity_id
_entity_poly.type
_entity_poly.pdbx_seq_one_letter_code
_entity_poly.pdbx_strand_id
1 'polypeptide(L)'
;MRNAIPEDVATHSWEVGTLAHVLGVIHNIQNPEDPLDPYRLATCGLYHDATEVITGDMPTPVKYHSDAMREAYKGVEARAEQELLDLLPTEMQADFSQVLIEHNLPKTYQRLLKAADRLSALLKCQAELRAGNKEFEHAEQEI
;
A
#
# COMPACT_ATOMS: atom_id res chain seq x y z
N MET A 1 -0.34 -10.20 -16.00
CA MET A 1 0.79 -11.16 -16.02
C MET A 1 0.23 -12.53 -15.66
N ARG A 2 0.78 -13.63 -16.19
CA ARG A 2 0.35 -14.95 -15.68
C ARG A 2 0.95 -15.11 -14.27
N ASN A 3 0.13 -15.46 -13.29
CA ASN A 3 0.60 -15.75 -11.93
C ASN A 3 0.70 -17.26 -11.74
N ALA A 4 1.85 -17.77 -11.29
CA ALA A 4 1.98 -19.15 -10.82
C ALA A 4 1.40 -19.31 -9.41
N ILE A 5 1.42 -18.22 -8.63
CA ILE A 5 0.85 -18.13 -7.29
C ILE A 5 -0.24 -17.05 -7.36
N PRO A 6 -1.54 -17.34 -7.23
CA PRO A 6 -2.56 -16.31 -7.21
C PRO A 6 -2.37 -15.36 -6.01
N GLU A 7 -2.63 -14.07 -6.22
CA GLU A 7 -2.63 -13.04 -5.18
C GLU A 7 -3.77 -12.07 -5.50
N ASP A 8 -4.53 -11.72 -4.47
CA ASP A 8 -5.59 -10.71 -4.52
C ASP A 8 -5.25 -9.54 -3.57
N VAL A 9 -6.00 -8.45 -3.71
CA VAL A 9 -5.77 -7.21 -2.93
C VAL A 9 -5.85 -7.47 -1.42
N ALA A 10 -6.71 -8.39 -0.98
CA ALA A 10 -6.83 -8.73 0.43
C ALA A 10 -5.58 -9.45 0.97
N THR A 11 -5.04 -10.40 0.21
CA THR A 11 -3.79 -11.10 0.54
C THR A 11 -2.63 -10.12 0.56
N HIS A 12 -2.49 -9.30 -0.49
CA HIS A 12 -1.46 -8.27 -0.58
C HIS A 12 -1.55 -7.28 0.59
N SER A 13 -2.74 -6.75 0.90
CA SER A 13 -2.95 -5.83 2.01
C SER A 13 -2.56 -6.43 3.37
N TRP A 14 -2.81 -7.72 3.58
CA TRP A 14 -2.36 -8.41 4.80
C TRP A 14 -0.83 -8.51 4.88
N GLU A 15 -0.16 -8.82 3.76
CA GLU A 15 1.30 -8.85 3.69
C GLU A 15 1.91 -7.47 3.95
N VAL A 16 1.37 -6.42 3.30
CA VAL A 16 1.79 -5.03 3.49
C VAL A 16 1.57 -4.59 4.94
N GLY A 17 0.42 -4.88 5.54
CA GLY A 17 0.18 -4.60 6.96
C GLY A 17 1.18 -5.28 7.89
N THR A 18 1.55 -6.53 7.60
CA THR A 18 2.56 -7.29 8.35
C THR A 18 3.95 -6.67 8.22
N LEU A 19 4.37 -6.34 7.00
CA LEU A 19 5.66 -5.70 6.73
C LEU A 19 5.72 -4.30 7.33
N ALA A 20 4.66 -3.52 7.22
CA ALA A 20 4.54 -2.18 7.78
C ALA A 20 4.69 -2.19 9.30
N HIS A 21 4.07 -3.16 9.99
CA HIS A 21 4.28 -3.38 11.43
C HIS A 21 5.76 -3.62 11.75
N VAL A 22 6.41 -4.57 11.05
CA VAL A 22 7.83 -4.91 11.28
C VAL A 22 8.73 -3.70 11.04
N LEU A 23 8.49 -2.94 9.96
CA LEU A 23 9.22 -1.71 9.66
C LEU A 23 9.02 -0.65 10.75
N GLY A 24 7.81 -0.51 11.29
CA GLY A 24 7.54 0.40 12.41
C GLY A 24 8.29 0.02 13.68
N VAL A 25 8.35 -1.27 14.01
CA VAL A 25 9.13 -1.78 15.15
C VAL A 25 10.63 -1.51 14.94
N ILE A 26 11.16 -1.78 13.74
CA ILE A 26 12.56 -1.50 13.40
C ILE A 26 12.85 0.00 13.48
N HIS A 27 11.96 0.85 12.95
CA HIS A 27 12.09 2.31 13.02
C HIS A 27 12.23 2.78 14.47
N ASN A 28 11.39 2.29 15.39
CA ASN A 28 11.44 2.68 16.80
C ASN A 28 12.73 2.23 17.51
N ILE A 29 13.26 1.04 17.17
CA ILE A 29 14.54 0.56 17.69
C ILE A 29 15.69 1.47 17.23
N GLN A 30 15.64 1.94 15.97
CA GLN A 30 16.67 2.77 15.37
C GLN A 30 16.55 4.26 15.72
N ASN A 31 15.35 4.74 16.03
CA ASN A 31 15.02 6.15 16.24
C ASN A 31 14.25 6.34 17.57
N PRO A 32 14.88 6.08 18.73
CA PRO A 32 14.18 6.12 20.03
C PRO A 32 13.66 7.52 20.40
N GLU A 33 14.22 8.58 19.83
CA GLU A 33 13.81 9.98 20.06
C GLU A 33 12.60 10.42 19.20
N ASP A 34 12.21 9.62 18.19
CA ASP A 34 11.08 9.90 17.30
C ASP A 34 10.27 8.60 17.03
N PRO A 35 9.63 8.04 18.08
CA PRO A 35 8.87 6.82 17.95
C PRO A 35 7.55 7.05 17.22
N LEU A 36 7.10 6.02 16.51
CA LEU A 36 5.77 5.95 15.92
C LEU A 36 4.97 4.78 16.49
N ASP A 37 3.67 4.75 16.24
CA ASP A 37 2.81 3.62 16.58
C ASP A 37 2.83 2.56 15.45
N PRO A 38 3.48 1.40 15.65
CA PRO A 38 3.56 0.35 14.64
C PRO A 38 2.22 -0.36 14.40
N TYR A 39 1.29 -0.32 15.36
CA TYR A 39 -0.05 -0.92 15.20
C TYR A 39 -0.93 -0.06 14.32
N ARG A 40 -0.86 1.27 14.48
CA ARG A 40 -1.48 2.20 13.53
C ARG A 40 -0.87 2.04 12.14
N LEU A 41 0.45 1.89 12.04
CA LEU A 41 1.13 1.71 10.75
C LEU A 41 0.70 0.41 10.06
N ALA A 42 0.56 -0.68 10.82
CA ALA A 42 0.01 -1.94 10.33
C ALA A 42 -1.43 -1.76 9.81
N THR A 43 -2.25 -1.02 10.55
CA THR A 43 -3.64 -0.72 10.17
C THR A 43 -3.70 0.11 8.88
N CYS A 44 -2.84 1.10 8.71
CA CYS A 44 -2.70 1.81 7.44
C CYS A 44 -2.36 0.85 6.29
N GLY A 45 -1.47 -0.12 6.50
CA GLY A 45 -1.14 -1.13 5.50
C GLY A 45 -2.32 -2.01 5.12
N LEU A 46 -3.21 -2.33 6.06
CA LEU A 46 -4.44 -3.08 5.76
C LEU A 46 -5.43 -2.32 4.87
N TYR A 47 -5.41 -0.98 4.90
CA TYR A 47 -6.34 -0.13 4.15
C TYR A 47 -5.73 0.56 2.93
N HIS A 48 -4.42 0.39 2.68
CA HIS A 48 -3.71 1.21 1.69
C HIS A 48 -4.27 1.09 0.26
N ASP A 49 -4.75 -0.11 -0.11
CA ASP A 49 -5.39 -0.39 -1.41
C ASP A 49 -6.92 -0.54 -1.29
N ALA A 50 -7.54 -0.07 -0.20
CA ALA A 50 -8.98 -0.20 -0.02
C ALA A 50 -9.77 0.49 -1.15
N THR A 51 -9.22 1.57 -1.72
CA THR A 51 -9.81 2.32 -2.84
C THR A 51 -9.92 1.51 -4.13
N GLU A 52 -9.17 0.41 -4.27
CA GLU A 52 -9.22 -0.47 -5.44
C GLU A 52 -10.57 -1.20 -5.60
N VAL A 53 -11.40 -1.23 -4.56
CA VAL A 53 -12.80 -1.67 -4.68
C VAL A 53 -13.63 -0.74 -5.59
N ILE A 54 -13.23 0.53 -5.70
CA ILE A 54 -13.88 1.54 -6.56
C ILE A 54 -13.08 1.73 -7.85
N THR A 55 -11.76 1.89 -7.75
CA THR A 55 -10.89 2.24 -8.90
C THR A 55 -10.50 1.04 -9.76
N GLY A 56 -10.56 -0.17 -9.20
CA GLY A 56 -9.91 -1.36 -9.74
C GLY A 56 -8.38 -1.32 -9.55
N ASP A 57 -7.76 -2.50 -9.54
CA ASP A 57 -6.30 -2.62 -9.55
C ASP A 57 -5.74 -1.99 -10.83
N MET A 58 -4.91 -0.97 -10.67
CA MET A 58 -4.30 -0.25 -11.76
C MET A 58 -2.79 -0.54 -11.82
N PRO A 59 -2.29 -1.16 -12.91
CA PRO A 59 -0.88 -1.50 -13.02
C PRO A 59 0.04 -0.28 -12.90
N THR A 60 1.15 -0.44 -12.17
CA THR A 60 2.19 0.59 -11.96
C THR A 60 2.62 1.31 -13.25
N PRO A 61 2.88 0.64 -14.39
CA PRO A 61 3.28 1.34 -15.62
C PRO A 61 2.23 2.32 -16.16
N VAL A 62 0.95 2.10 -15.84
CA VAL A 62 -0.16 2.98 -16.23
C VAL A 62 -0.24 4.19 -15.29
N LYS A 63 -0.12 3.98 -13.97
CA LYS A 63 -0.13 5.04 -12.95
C LYS A 63 0.96 6.11 -13.20
N TYR A 64 2.11 5.72 -13.77
CA TYR A 64 3.27 6.60 -13.98
C TYR A 64 3.58 6.92 -15.45
N HIS A 65 2.64 6.69 -16.37
CA HIS A 65 2.88 6.87 -17.82
C HIS A 65 3.14 8.34 -18.22
N SER A 66 2.53 9.31 -17.52
CA SER A 66 2.79 10.74 -17.71
C SER A 66 2.43 11.55 -16.47
N ASP A 67 2.97 12.77 -16.33
CA ASP A 67 2.62 13.67 -15.22
C ASP A 67 1.12 14.00 -15.20
N ALA A 68 0.51 14.18 -16.38
CA ALA A 68 -0.92 14.42 -16.51
C ALA A 68 -1.76 13.23 -16.01
N MET A 69 -1.35 12.00 -16.35
CA MET A 69 -2.01 10.78 -15.86
C MET A 69 -1.85 10.63 -14.35
N ARG A 70 -0.66 10.92 -13.82
CA ARG A 70 -0.37 10.86 -12.39
C ARG A 70 -1.25 11.82 -11.59
N GLU A 71 -1.38 13.07 -12.02
CA GLU A 71 -2.21 14.05 -11.32
C GLU A 71 -3.70 13.74 -11.44
N ALA A 72 -4.16 13.29 -12.61
CA ALA A 72 -5.53 12.82 -12.76
C ALA A 72 -5.83 11.64 -11.83
N TYR A 73 -4.90 10.71 -11.71
CA TYR A 73 -5.06 9.52 -10.89
C TYR A 73 -5.07 9.82 -9.39
N LYS A 74 -4.21 10.73 -8.90
CA LYS A 74 -4.29 11.23 -7.52
C LYS A 74 -5.66 11.83 -7.20
N GLY A 75 -6.27 12.54 -8.15
CA GLY A 75 -7.61 13.08 -8.00
C GLY A 75 -8.68 11.99 -7.88
N VAL A 76 -8.52 10.89 -8.63
CA VAL A 76 -9.39 9.72 -8.55
C VAL A 76 -9.22 8.99 -7.22
N GLU A 77 -7.98 8.75 -6.77
CA GLU A 77 -7.70 8.11 -5.48
C GLU A 77 -8.25 8.92 -4.32
N ALA A 78 -7.97 10.23 -4.25
CA ALA A 78 -8.48 11.09 -3.16
C ALA A 78 -10.02 11.10 -3.10
N ARG A 79 -10.68 11.01 -4.26
CA ARG A 79 -12.14 10.89 -4.32
C ARG A 79 -12.61 9.53 -3.84
N ALA A 80 -11.95 8.44 -4.25
CA ALA A 80 -12.28 7.10 -3.79
C ALA A 80 -12.07 6.93 -2.27
N GLU A 81 -10.98 7.48 -1.73
CA GLU A 81 -10.71 7.53 -0.29
C GLU A 81 -11.87 8.21 0.46
N GLN A 82 -12.30 9.38 -0.02
CA GLN A 82 -13.41 10.12 0.59
C GLN A 82 -14.74 9.40 0.45
N GLU A 83 -15.03 8.81 -0.72
CA GLU A 83 -16.24 8.02 -0.95
C GLU A 83 -16.30 6.82 0.01
N LEU A 84 -15.19 6.12 0.23
CA LEU A 84 -15.12 5.04 1.23
C LEU A 84 -15.33 5.54 2.66
N LEU A 85 -14.76 6.69 3.02
CA LEU A 85 -14.93 7.29 4.34
C LEU A 85 -16.40 7.67 4.60
N ASP A 86 -17.06 8.25 3.60
CA ASP A 86 -18.44 8.72 3.69
C ASP A 86 -19.47 7.57 3.82
N LEU A 87 -19.09 6.34 3.48
CA LEU A 87 -19.91 5.14 3.71
C LEU A 87 -19.98 4.74 5.19
N LEU A 88 -19.07 5.22 6.03
CA LEU A 88 -19.04 4.90 7.45
C LEU A 88 -19.97 5.81 8.27
N PRO A 89 -20.52 5.32 9.39
CA PRO A 89 -21.22 6.15 10.36
C PRO A 89 -20.36 7.35 10.78
N THR A 90 -20.97 8.53 10.94
CA THR A 90 -20.26 9.79 11.21
C THR A 90 -19.35 9.71 12.44
N GLU A 91 -19.75 8.98 13.47
CA GLU A 91 -18.96 8.75 14.68
C GLU A 91 -17.66 7.96 14.44
N MET A 92 -17.55 7.18 13.36
CA MET A 92 -16.36 6.38 13.02
C MET A 92 -15.41 7.09 12.05
N GLN A 93 -15.90 8.10 11.33
CA GLN A 93 -15.13 8.74 10.25
C GLN A 93 -13.83 9.36 10.75
N ALA A 94 -13.81 9.96 11.94
CA ALA A 94 -12.61 10.58 12.50
C ALA A 94 -11.47 9.58 12.81
N ASP A 95 -11.82 8.34 13.17
CA ASP A 95 -10.83 7.29 13.42
C ASP A 95 -10.34 6.66 12.11
N PHE A 96 -11.26 6.38 11.18
CA PHE A 96 -10.90 5.83 9.88
C PHE A 96 -10.11 6.81 9.01
N SER A 97 -10.38 8.11 9.10
CA SER A 97 -9.64 9.12 8.35
C SER A 97 -8.15 9.18 8.71
N GLN A 98 -7.75 8.61 9.86
CA GLN A 98 -6.36 8.56 10.31
C GLN A 98 -5.58 7.36 9.75
N VAL A 99 -6.26 6.43 9.08
CA VAL A 99 -5.66 5.22 8.50
C VAL A 99 -5.99 5.00 7.03
N LEU A 100 -7.16 5.45 6.57
CA LEU A 100 -7.66 5.26 5.21
C LEU A 100 -7.20 6.37 4.25
N ILE A 101 -7.07 7.60 4.75
CA ILE A 101 -6.78 8.77 3.93
C ILE A 101 -5.26 9.01 3.91
N GLU A 102 -4.58 8.69 2.80
CA GLU A 102 -3.12 8.70 2.75
C GLU A 102 -2.53 10.08 3.08
N HIS A 103 -3.18 11.16 2.60
CA HIS A 103 -2.70 12.52 2.81
C HIS A 103 -2.73 12.98 4.27
N ASN A 104 -3.55 12.34 5.12
CA ASN A 104 -3.61 12.61 6.56
C ASN A 104 -2.52 11.88 7.35
N LEU A 105 -1.81 10.95 6.72
CA LEU A 105 -0.76 10.18 7.38
C LEU A 105 0.50 11.03 7.60
N PRO A 106 1.21 10.84 8.73
CA PRO A 106 2.54 11.43 8.90
C PRO A 106 3.49 11.02 7.77
N LYS A 107 4.42 11.89 7.38
CA LYS A 107 5.37 11.61 6.29
C LYS A 107 6.19 10.33 6.52
N THR A 108 6.52 10.03 7.78
CA THR A 108 7.19 8.77 8.14
C THR A 108 6.32 7.55 7.85
N TYR A 109 5.00 7.62 8.11
CA TYR A 109 4.06 6.53 7.80
C TYR A 109 3.98 6.33 6.29
N GLN A 110 3.76 7.40 5.51
CA GLN A 110 3.71 7.31 4.04
C GLN A 110 4.97 6.64 3.47
N ARG A 111 6.16 7.04 3.98
CA ARG A 111 7.43 6.45 3.55
C ARG A 111 7.55 4.97 3.90
N LEU A 112 7.18 4.57 5.12
CA LEU A 112 7.29 3.18 5.55
C LEU A 112 6.25 2.27 4.89
N LEU A 113 5.03 2.77 4.66
CA LEU A 113 4.00 2.05 3.90
C LEU A 113 4.45 1.79 2.47
N LYS A 114 4.97 2.81 1.79
CA LYS A 114 5.54 2.64 0.44
C LYS A 114 6.70 1.64 0.40
N ALA A 115 7.49 1.57 1.47
CA ALA A 115 8.54 0.57 1.58
C ALA A 115 7.97 -0.84 1.83
N ALA A 116 6.91 -0.97 2.64
CA ALA A 116 6.22 -2.23 2.89
C ALA A 116 5.56 -2.80 1.62
N ASP A 117 4.83 -1.97 0.88
CA ASP A 117 4.22 -2.28 -0.42
C ASP A 117 5.27 -2.82 -1.41
N ARG A 118 6.35 -2.07 -1.62
CA ARG A 118 7.47 -2.50 -2.49
C ARG A 118 8.12 -3.80 -2.04
N LEU A 119 8.26 -4.01 -0.73
CA LEU A 119 8.81 -5.27 -0.20
C LEU A 119 7.88 -6.45 -0.47
N SER A 120 6.56 -6.30 -0.30
CA SER A 120 5.60 -7.35 -0.67
C SER A 120 5.70 -7.65 -2.18
N ALA A 121 5.70 -6.62 -3.03
CA ALA A 121 5.88 -6.79 -4.47
C ALA A 121 7.19 -7.51 -4.84
N LEU A 122 8.29 -7.22 -4.14
CA LEU A 122 9.59 -7.88 -4.36
C LEU A 122 9.53 -9.36 -3.97
N LEU A 123 8.96 -9.67 -2.81
CA LEU A 123 8.79 -11.04 -2.32
C LEU A 123 7.89 -11.85 -3.27
N LYS A 124 6.86 -11.23 -3.81
CA LYS A 124 5.99 -11.77 -4.85
C LYS A 124 6.77 -12.11 -6.11
N CYS A 125 7.55 -11.18 -6.65
CA CYS A 125 8.42 -11.42 -7.81
C CYS A 125 9.36 -12.60 -7.55
N GLN A 126 10.02 -12.64 -6.40
CA GLN A 126 10.94 -13.72 -6.02
C GLN A 126 10.25 -15.07 -5.87
N ALA A 127 9.01 -15.11 -5.39
CA ALA A 127 8.23 -16.34 -5.31
C ALA A 127 7.87 -16.88 -6.70
N GLU A 128 7.45 -16.00 -7.61
CA GLU A 128 7.13 -16.34 -9.01
C GLU A 128 8.37 -16.84 -9.77
N LEU A 129 9.51 -16.16 -9.64
CA LEU A 129 10.77 -16.58 -10.25
C LEU A 129 11.22 -17.96 -9.74
N ARG A 130 11.08 -18.21 -8.43
CA ARG A 130 11.36 -19.54 -7.84
C ARG A 130 10.42 -20.62 -8.34
N ALA A 131 9.18 -20.26 -8.69
CA ALA A 131 8.22 -21.16 -9.35
C ALA A 131 8.49 -21.34 -10.86
N GLY A 132 9.54 -20.72 -11.40
CA GLY A 132 9.94 -20.80 -12.80
C GLY A 132 9.22 -19.82 -13.72
N ASN A 133 8.49 -18.84 -13.17
CA ASN A 133 7.77 -17.84 -13.95
C ASN A 133 8.65 -16.62 -14.25
N LYS A 134 9.31 -16.64 -15.41
CA LYS A 134 10.24 -15.58 -15.83
C LYS A 134 9.57 -14.27 -16.27
N GLU A 135 8.24 -14.20 -16.37
CA GLU A 135 7.55 -12.94 -16.67
C GLU A 135 7.80 -11.86 -15.61
N PHE A 136 8.19 -12.27 -14.39
CA PHE A 136 8.49 -11.39 -13.27
C PHE A 136 9.94 -10.87 -13.22
N GLU A 137 10.84 -11.30 -14.10
CA GLU A 137 12.26 -10.86 -14.09
C GLU A 137 12.40 -9.34 -14.25
N HIS A 138 11.58 -8.75 -15.12
CA HIS A 138 11.61 -7.30 -15.35
C HIS A 138 10.99 -6.52 -14.19
N ALA A 139 9.86 -6.99 -13.66
CA ALA A 139 9.19 -6.37 -12.52
C ALA A 139 10.11 -6.33 -11.28
N GLU A 140 10.84 -7.41 -11.00
CA GLU A 140 11.80 -7.46 -9.88
C GLU A 140 12.86 -6.35 -9.95
N GLN A 141 13.30 -5.99 -11.17
CA GLN A 141 14.34 -4.98 -11.39
C GLN A 141 13.83 -3.53 -11.24
N GLU A 142 12.52 -3.31 -11.33
CA GLU A 142 11.90 -1.98 -11.34
C GLU A 142 11.34 -1.52 -9.98
N ILE A 143 11.36 -2.40 -8.96
CA ILE A 143 10.88 -2.12 -7.59
C ILE A 143 11.85 -1.21 -6.81
#